data_AF-A0A1Q6Y9J4-F1
#
_entry.id   AF-A0A1Q6Y9J4-F1
#
_cell.length_a   1.000
_cell.length_b   1.000
_cell.length_c   1.000
_cell.angle_alpha   90.00
_cell.angle_beta   90.00
_cell.angle_gamma   90.00
#
_symmetry.space_group_name_H-M   'P 1'
#
loop_
_entity.id
_entity.type
_entity.pdbx_description
1 polymer ?
#
loop_
_entity_poly.entity_id
_entity_poly.type
_entity_poly.pdbx_seq_one_letter_code
_entity_poly.pdbx_strand_id
1 'polypeptide(L)'
;MHIHGHGKAVDLANQIKPALDLIGQAKPSESGGHGASTAAKQGTLDTDRIAKIVGHAGEQNGPVYKITVGRDDLDVKEMGATINARMGLNSWAAFVGSNDDAAVAGDVAMLATEVTPTLKALRSHGLDVVAIHHHMINKLATGFKAGLDELGKGNK
;
A
#
# COMPACT_ATOMS: atom_id res chain seq x y z
N MET A 1 -9.82 1.27 5.73
CA MET A 1 -10.63 2.50 5.70
C MET A 1 -9.86 3.53 4.91
N HIS A 2 -10.46 4.14 3.88
CA HIS A 2 -9.86 5.25 3.15
C HIS A 2 -10.60 6.54 3.55
N ILE A 3 -9.86 7.54 4.02
CA ILE A 3 -10.40 8.86 4.35
C ILE A 3 -9.73 9.88 3.43
N HIS A 4 -10.53 10.76 2.84
CA HIS A 4 -10.05 11.89 2.04
C HIS A 4 -10.52 13.20 2.70
N GLY A 5 -9.63 14.19 2.78
CA GLY A 5 -9.93 15.50 3.34
C GLY A 5 -8.80 16.49 3.11
N HIS A 6 -9.15 17.77 3.00
CA HIS A 6 -8.20 18.88 2.81
C HIS A 6 -8.49 20.00 3.81
N GLY A 7 -7.43 20.63 4.34
CA GLY A 7 -7.54 21.71 5.32
C GLY A 7 -6.39 21.70 6.33
N LYS A 8 -6.52 22.46 7.41
CA LYS A 8 -5.54 22.44 8.50
C LYS A 8 -5.60 21.08 9.20
N ALA A 9 -4.44 20.55 9.60
CA ALA A 9 -4.34 19.24 10.24
C ALA A 9 -5.26 19.12 11.48
N VAL A 10 -5.37 20.18 12.28
CA VAL A 10 -6.23 20.21 13.48
C VAL A 10 -7.72 20.11 13.13
N ASP A 11 -8.15 20.74 12.04
CA ASP A 11 -9.55 20.71 11.62
C ASP A 11 -9.92 19.31 11.12
N LEU A 12 -9.04 18.70 10.32
CA LEU A 12 -9.20 17.31 9.86
C LEU A 12 -9.21 16.32 11.03
N ALA A 13 -8.30 16.49 12.01
CA ALA A 13 -8.27 15.65 13.20
C ALA A 13 -9.58 15.74 14.00
N ASN A 14 -10.09 16.96 14.21
CA ASN A 14 -11.36 17.18 14.91
C ASN A 14 -12.56 16.58 14.17
N GLN A 15 -12.55 16.61 12.83
CA GLN A 15 -13.61 16.01 12.01
C GLN A 15 -13.58 14.47 12.01
N ILE A 16 -12.38 13.86 12.04
CA ILE A 16 -12.22 12.40 12.00
C ILE A 16 -12.39 11.76 13.38
N LYS A 17 -12.03 12.49 14.45
CA LYS A 17 -12.03 11.97 15.83
C LYS A 17 -13.35 11.28 16.25
N PRO A 18 -14.56 11.85 16.01
CA PRO A 18 -15.80 11.19 16.41
C PRO A 18 -15.98 9.81 15.77
N ALA A 19 -15.54 9.63 14.52
CA ALA A 19 -15.59 8.34 13.84
C ALA A 19 -14.58 7.34 14.43
N LEU A 20 -13.39 7.80 14.81
CA LEU A 20 -12.39 6.96 15.46
C LEU A 20 -12.79 6.56 16.88
N ASP A 21 -13.45 7.46 17.62
CA ASP A 21 -13.93 7.18 18.98
C ASP A 21 -14.94 6.02 19.00
N LEU A 22 -15.65 5.76 17.88
CA LEU A 22 -16.58 4.63 17.75
C LEU A 22 -15.89 3.27 17.57
N ILE A 23 -14.59 3.23 17.24
CA ILE A 23 -13.84 1.98 17.06
C ILE A 23 -13.81 1.22 18.39
N GLY A 24 -14.23 -0.04 18.37
CA GLY A 24 -14.29 -0.91 19.57
C GLY A 24 -15.55 -0.74 20.42
N GLN A 25 -16.43 0.23 20.11
CA GLN A 25 -17.70 0.42 20.82
C GLN A 25 -18.87 -0.37 20.20
N ALA A 26 -18.71 -0.86 18.96
CA ALA A 26 -19.69 -1.75 18.35
C ALA A 26 -19.65 -3.12 19.03
N LYS A 27 -20.83 -3.66 19.40
CA LYS A 27 -20.95 -5.09 19.74
C LYS A 27 -20.39 -5.90 18.57
N PRO A 28 -19.60 -6.96 18.81
CA PRO A 28 -19.20 -7.86 17.74
C PRO A 28 -20.47 -8.33 17.04
N SER A 29 -20.69 -7.85 15.81
CA SER A 29 -21.61 -8.55 14.92
C SER A 29 -21.00 -9.92 14.76
N GLU A 30 -21.76 -10.98 15.02
CA GLU A 30 -21.37 -12.32 14.58
C GLU A 30 -21.01 -12.17 13.11
N SER A 31 -19.72 -12.30 12.80
CA SER A 31 -19.21 -12.19 11.46
C SER A 31 -19.91 -13.28 10.67
N GLY A 32 -20.82 -12.88 9.77
CA GLY A 32 -21.40 -13.78 8.79
C GLY A 32 -20.25 -14.53 8.12
N GLY A 33 -20.18 -15.82 8.41
CA GLY A 33 -19.06 -16.67 8.02
C GLY A 33 -18.92 -16.66 6.51
N HIS A 34 -17.92 -15.96 6.01
CA HIS A 34 -17.30 -16.37 4.76
C HIS A 34 -16.66 -17.71 5.10
N GLY A 35 -17.21 -18.78 4.50
CA GLY A 35 -17.03 -20.17 4.90
C GLY A 35 -15.61 -20.47 5.37
N ALA A 36 -15.52 -21.20 6.48
CA ALA A 36 -14.29 -21.59 7.13
C ALA A 36 -13.17 -21.89 6.12
N SER A 37 -12.30 -20.89 5.89
CA SER A 37 -10.94 -21.19 5.47
C SER A 37 -10.39 -21.99 6.63
N THR A 38 -10.02 -23.24 6.36
CA THR A 38 -9.30 -24.11 7.29
C THR A 38 -8.32 -23.23 8.03
N ALA A 39 -8.53 -23.02 9.33
CA ALA A 39 -7.65 -22.23 10.16
C ALA A 39 -6.25 -22.76 9.89
N ALA A 40 -5.45 -21.97 9.16
CA ALA A 40 -4.06 -22.31 8.93
C ALA A 40 -3.49 -22.59 10.31
N LYS A 41 -2.96 -23.81 10.52
CA LYS A 41 -2.28 -24.16 11.75
C LYS A 41 -1.40 -22.98 12.12
N GLN A 42 -1.49 -22.50 13.37
CA GLN A 42 -0.66 -21.41 13.89
C GLN A 42 0.75 -21.58 13.35
N GLY A 43 1.11 -20.68 12.45
CA GLY A 43 2.10 -20.94 11.43
C GLY A 43 3.48 -21.11 12.03
N THR A 44 4.08 -22.28 11.82
CA THR A 44 5.52 -22.52 11.98
C THR A 44 6.35 -21.81 10.90
N LEU A 45 5.80 -20.74 10.31
CA LEU A 45 6.43 -19.98 9.25
C LEU A 45 7.69 -19.32 9.82
N ASP A 46 8.83 -19.56 9.19
CA ASP A 46 10.12 -18.99 9.60
C ASP A 46 10.19 -17.52 9.16
N THR A 47 9.59 -16.65 9.97
CA THR A 47 9.50 -15.21 9.72
C THR A 47 10.86 -14.54 9.73
N ASP A 48 11.81 -15.05 10.50
CA ASP A 48 13.20 -14.57 10.54
C ASP A 48 13.90 -14.83 9.20
N ARG A 49 13.70 -16.02 8.62
CA ARG A 49 14.23 -16.33 7.28
C ARG A 49 13.58 -15.46 6.22
N ILE A 50 12.28 -15.20 6.30
CA ILE A 50 11.60 -14.26 5.37
C ILE A 50 12.20 -12.86 5.51
N ALA A 51 12.34 -12.34 6.74
CA ALA A 51 12.93 -11.03 6.98
C ALA A 51 14.34 -10.91 6.41
N LYS A 52 15.14 -11.97 6.55
CA LYS A 52 16.51 -12.03 6.01
C LYS A 52 16.54 -12.03 4.48
N ILE A 53 15.64 -12.76 3.82
CA ILE A 53 15.55 -12.79 2.35
C ILE A 53 15.11 -11.43 1.81
N VAL A 54 14.11 -10.82 2.44
CA VAL A 54 13.57 -9.52 2.01
C VAL A 54 14.49 -8.36 2.39
N GLY A 55 15.30 -8.52 3.44
CA GLY A 55 16.15 -7.47 3.99
C GLY A 55 15.41 -6.47 4.90
N HIS A 56 14.13 -6.74 5.21
CA HIS A 56 13.30 -5.91 6.06
C HIS A 56 12.56 -6.77 7.09
N ALA A 57 12.55 -6.32 8.34
CA ALA A 57 11.72 -6.90 9.38
C ALA A 57 10.24 -6.60 9.12
N GLY A 58 9.38 -7.53 9.54
CA GLY A 58 7.93 -7.39 9.49
C GLY A 58 7.29 -7.40 10.88
N GLU A 59 5.97 -7.32 10.89
CA GLU A 59 5.14 -7.31 12.08
C GLU A 59 4.26 -8.57 12.10
N GLN A 60 4.21 -9.25 13.25
CA GLN A 60 3.30 -10.38 13.46
C GLN A 60 1.96 -9.87 14.02
N ASN A 61 0.85 -10.18 13.32
CA ASN A 61 -0.50 -9.89 13.79
C ASN A 61 -1.37 -11.15 13.67
N GLY A 62 -1.56 -11.83 14.81
CA GLY A 62 -2.24 -13.13 14.84
C GLY A 62 -1.50 -14.14 13.94
N PRO A 63 -2.16 -14.80 12.99
CA PRO A 63 -1.54 -15.76 12.08
C PRO A 63 -0.79 -15.11 10.89
N VAL A 64 -0.84 -13.78 10.75
CA VAL A 64 -0.29 -13.06 9.59
C VAL A 64 1.02 -12.39 9.95
N TYR A 65 2.06 -12.65 9.17
CA TYR A 65 3.33 -11.91 9.21
C TYR A 65 3.38 -10.93 8.04
N LYS A 66 3.51 -9.63 8.30
CA LYS A 66 3.48 -8.59 7.26
C LYS A 66 4.77 -7.79 7.21
N ILE A 67 5.39 -7.69 6.04
CA ILE A 67 6.49 -6.77 5.77
C ILE A 67 5.95 -5.57 5.00
N THR A 68 6.37 -4.36 5.37
CA THR A 68 6.04 -3.11 4.68
C THR A 68 7.32 -2.33 4.44
N VAL A 69 7.53 -1.88 3.20
CA VAL A 69 8.73 -1.14 2.76
C VAL A 69 8.28 0.17 2.13
N GLY A 70 8.70 1.30 2.71
CA GLY A 70 8.42 2.63 2.16
C GLY A 70 9.26 2.95 0.92
N ARG A 71 8.75 3.82 0.06
CA ARG A 71 9.53 4.44 -1.04
C ARG A 71 10.12 5.78 -0.59
N ASP A 72 11.00 5.72 0.41
CA ASP A 72 11.66 6.91 0.96
C ASP A 72 12.62 7.57 -0.06
N ASP A 73 12.90 6.88 -1.18
CA ASP A 73 13.59 7.40 -2.36
C ASP A 73 12.78 8.41 -3.17
N LEU A 74 11.46 8.53 -2.93
CA LEU A 74 10.56 9.39 -3.69
C LEU A 74 10.05 10.58 -2.87
N ASP A 75 10.25 11.80 -3.38
CA ASP A 75 9.57 13.01 -2.87
C ASP A 75 8.25 13.22 -3.62
N VAL A 76 7.22 12.47 -3.23
CA VAL A 76 5.87 12.61 -3.81
C VAL A 76 5.08 13.65 -3.02
N LYS A 77 4.56 14.66 -3.73
CA LYS A 77 3.61 15.62 -3.18
C LYS A 77 2.31 15.59 -3.95
N GLU A 78 1.21 15.72 -3.22
CA GLU A 78 -0.11 15.95 -3.80
C GLU A 78 -0.72 17.19 -3.15
N MET A 79 -1.11 18.16 -3.98
CA MET A 79 -1.70 19.42 -3.51
C MET A 79 -0.86 20.13 -2.42
N GLY A 80 0.47 20.04 -2.53
CA GLY A 80 1.42 20.66 -1.59
C GLY A 80 1.71 19.83 -0.33
N ALA A 81 1.01 18.72 -0.09
CA ALA A 81 1.28 17.81 1.03
C ALA A 81 2.21 16.67 0.61
N THR A 82 3.24 16.39 1.41
CA THR A 82 4.11 15.21 1.22
C THR A 82 3.34 13.93 1.50
N ILE A 83 3.43 12.97 0.57
CA ILE A 83 2.89 11.63 0.71
C ILE A 83 4.00 10.72 1.23
N ASN A 84 3.72 9.97 2.29
CA ASN A 84 4.68 9.07 2.91
C ASN A 84 4.19 7.61 2.90
N ALA A 85 5.04 6.70 3.39
CA ALA A 85 4.72 5.27 3.46
C ALA A 85 3.39 4.97 4.17
N ARG A 86 3.07 5.65 5.28
CA ARG A 86 1.81 5.43 6.02
C ARG A 86 0.57 5.85 5.22
N MET A 87 0.73 6.69 4.21
CA MET A 87 -0.33 7.13 3.30
C MET A 87 -0.46 6.25 2.03
N GLY A 88 0.31 5.17 1.91
CA GLY A 88 0.25 4.24 0.78
C GLY A 88 1.42 4.33 -0.20
N LEU A 89 2.42 5.19 0.06
CA LEU A 89 3.68 5.21 -0.70
C LEU A 89 4.64 4.11 -0.18
N ASN A 90 4.15 2.86 -0.20
CA ASN A 90 4.87 1.69 0.28
C ASN A 90 4.50 0.46 -0.56
N SER A 91 5.35 -0.57 -0.48
CA SER A 91 5.05 -1.91 -0.94
C SER A 91 4.91 -2.81 0.28
N TRP A 92 3.98 -3.76 0.28
CA TRP A 92 3.87 -4.74 1.36
C TRP A 92 3.60 -6.15 0.86
N ALA A 93 4.01 -7.12 1.69
CA ALA A 93 3.69 -8.53 1.52
C ALA A 93 3.27 -9.12 2.88
N ALA A 94 2.13 -9.79 2.90
CA ALA A 94 1.56 -10.45 4.06
C ALA A 94 1.50 -11.96 3.82
N PHE A 95 2.05 -12.72 4.77
CA PHE A 95 2.21 -14.16 4.71
C PHE A 95 1.34 -14.81 5.79
N VAL A 96 0.73 -15.95 5.45
CA VAL A 96 -0.03 -16.80 6.38
C VAL A 96 0.23 -18.26 6.01
N GLY A 97 0.17 -19.16 6.99
CA GLY A 97 0.39 -20.59 6.78
C GLY A 97 1.66 -21.10 7.45
N SER A 98 2.30 -22.10 6.84
CA SER A 98 3.49 -22.79 7.36
C SER A 98 4.61 -22.81 6.32
N ASN A 99 5.81 -23.28 6.69
CA ASN A 99 6.93 -23.37 5.75
C ASN A 99 6.64 -24.24 4.51
N ASP A 100 5.77 -25.26 4.63
CA ASP A 100 5.45 -26.19 3.56
C ASP A 100 4.21 -25.77 2.74
N ASP A 101 3.37 -24.92 3.33
CA ASP A 101 2.10 -24.48 2.76
C ASP A 101 1.77 -23.06 3.25
N ALA A 102 2.25 -22.07 2.51
CA ALA A 102 2.05 -20.65 2.80
C ALA A 102 1.37 -19.95 1.63
N ALA A 103 0.53 -18.98 1.98
CA ALA A 103 -0.03 -18.01 1.04
C ALA A 103 0.61 -16.65 1.26
N VAL A 104 0.78 -15.89 0.18
CA VAL A 104 1.23 -14.50 0.20
C VAL A 104 0.26 -13.63 -0.60
N ALA A 105 -0.05 -12.46 -0.05
CA ALA A 105 -0.72 -11.38 -0.77
C ALA A 105 0.02 -10.08 -0.51
N GLY A 106 -0.01 -9.16 -1.47
CA GLY A 106 0.76 -7.93 -1.36
C GLY A 106 0.43 -6.92 -2.43
N ASP A 107 1.04 -5.76 -2.30
CA ASP A 107 1.10 -4.75 -3.34
C ASP A 107 2.53 -4.22 -3.49
N VAL A 108 2.77 -3.59 -4.64
CA VAL A 108 4.04 -2.94 -4.93
C VAL A 108 3.75 -1.52 -5.38
N ALA A 109 4.18 -0.52 -4.61
CA ALA A 109 4.17 0.87 -5.05
C ALA A 109 5.34 1.09 -6.02
N MET A 110 4.99 1.58 -7.22
CA MET A 110 5.95 1.72 -8.31
C MET A 110 5.66 2.97 -9.15
N LEU A 111 6.71 3.52 -9.75
CA LEU A 111 6.64 4.56 -10.75
C LEU A 111 6.04 4.01 -12.05
N ALA A 112 5.54 4.89 -12.91
CA ALA A 112 5.01 4.50 -14.23
C ALA A 112 6.05 3.74 -15.07
N THR A 113 7.33 4.12 -14.99
CA THR A 113 8.44 3.46 -15.68
C THR A 113 8.79 2.09 -15.10
N GLU A 114 8.36 1.80 -13.88
CA GLU A 114 8.63 0.54 -13.17
C GLU A 114 7.52 -0.50 -13.37
N VAL A 115 6.37 -0.13 -13.96
CA VAL A 115 5.22 -1.04 -14.15
C VAL A 115 5.61 -2.29 -14.91
N THR A 116 6.11 -2.15 -16.14
CA THR A 116 6.49 -3.29 -16.98
C THR A 116 7.56 -4.19 -16.34
N PRO A 117 8.70 -3.67 -15.83
CA PRO A 117 9.71 -4.54 -15.22
C PRO A 117 9.20 -5.23 -13.95
N THR A 118 8.42 -4.57 -13.10
CA THR A 118 7.82 -5.20 -11.90
C THR A 118 6.88 -6.34 -12.27
N LEU A 119 5.96 -6.12 -13.22
CA LEU A 119 5.03 -7.17 -13.67
C LEU A 119 5.77 -8.38 -14.27
N LYS A 120 6.85 -8.14 -15.01
CA LYS A 120 7.68 -9.22 -15.55
C LYS A 120 8.35 -10.02 -14.43
N ALA A 121 8.93 -9.35 -13.44
CA ALA A 121 9.59 -9.99 -12.31
C ALA A 121 8.61 -10.84 -11.48
N LEU A 122 7.45 -10.29 -11.13
CA LEU A 122 6.42 -11.03 -10.38
C LEU A 122 6.02 -12.31 -11.11
N ARG A 123 5.70 -12.20 -12.41
CA ARG A 123 5.28 -13.34 -13.22
C ARG A 123 6.40 -14.36 -13.45
N SER A 124 7.65 -13.94 -13.62
CA SER A 124 8.77 -14.87 -13.77
C SER A 124 9.07 -15.66 -12.49
N HIS A 125 8.62 -15.17 -11.34
CA HIS A 125 8.74 -15.84 -10.04
C HIS A 125 7.44 -16.51 -9.57
N GLY A 126 6.47 -16.71 -10.47
CA GLY A 126 5.24 -17.44 -10.17
C GLY A 126 4.24 -16.69 -9.28
N LEU A 127 4.36 -15.36 -9.19
CA LEU A 127 3.38 -14.52 -8.49
C LEU A 127 2.32 -14.03 -9.47
N ASP A 128 1.06 -14.32 -9.15
CA ASP A 128 -0.08 -13.90 -9.93
C ASP A 128 -0.38 -12.41 -9.74
N VAL A 129 -0.53 -11.69 -10.86
CA VAL A 129 -0.93 -10.28 -10.85
C VAL A 129 -2.43 -10.21 -11.06
N VAL A 130 -3.16 -9.87 -9.98
CA VAL A 130 -4.63 -9.83 -9.98
C VAL A 130 -5.21 -8.46 -10.34
N ALA A 131 -4.45 -7.38 -10.15
CA ALA A 131 -4.90 -6.02 -10.43
C ALA A 131 -3.72 -5.05 -10.63
N ILE A 132 -4.00 -3.97 -11.34
CA ILE A 132 -3.15 -2.77 -11.38
C ILE A 132 -4.08 -1.60 -11.07
N HIS A 133 -3.77 -0.83 -10.03
CA HIS A 133 -4.46 0.42 -9.71
C HIS A 133 -3.45 1.57 -9.72
N HIS A 134 -3.94 2.78 -9.99
CA HIS A 134 -3.11 3.96 -10.00
C HIS A 134 -3.81 5.09 -9.26
N HIS A 135 -3.04 5.83 -8.49
CA HIS A 135 -3.51 7.05 -7.83
C HIS A 135 -3.05 8.32 -8.58
N MET A 136 -1.93 8.21 -9.32
CA MET A 136 -1.15 9.37 -9.81
C MET A 136 -0.44 9.13 -11.15
N ILE A 137 -0.78 8.08 -11.90
CA ILE A 137 -0.21 7.85 -13.23
C ILE A 137 -0.53 9.10 -14.08
N ASN A 138 0.51 9.84 -14.47
CA ASN A 138 0.54 11.13 -15.18
C ASN A 138 0.72 12.42 -14.35
N LYS A 139 0.97 12.37 -13.03
CA LYS A 139 1.42 13.56 -12.25
C LYS A 139 2.95 13.75 -12.28
N LEU A 140 3.56 13.48 -13.43
CA LEU A 140 5.01 13.56 -13.62
C LEU A 140 5.39 15.00 -13.92
N ALA A 141 5.54 15.85 -12.88
CA ALA A 141 6.17 17.18 -12.95
C ALA A 141 5.84 18.03 -14.20
N THR A 142 4.62 17.93 -14.74
CA THR A 142 4.27 18.54 -16.03
C THR A 142 3.95 20.03 -15.91
N GLY A 143 3.85 20.56 -14.68
CA GLY A 143 3.48 21.96 -14.44
C GLY A 143 4.45 22.98 -15.03
N PHE A 144 5.75 22.66 -15.14
CA PHE A 144 6.71 23.63 -15.65
C PHE A 144 6.89 23.57 -17.18
N LYS A 145 6.86 22.38 -17.77
CA LYS A 145 7.01 22.23 -19.23
C LYS A 145 5.70 22.51 -19.99
N ALA A 146 4.55 22.07 -19.48
CA ALA A 146 3.27 22.33 -20.13
C ALA A 146 2.90 23.82 -20.14
N GLY A 147 3.25 24.56 -19.07
CA GLY A 147 3.06 26.01 -19.02
C GLY A 147 3.95 26.80 -20.00
N LEU A 148 5.19 26.34 -20.22
CA LEU A 148 6.08 26.93 -21.22
C LEU A 148 5.62 26.65 -22.67
N ASP A 149 5.09 25.45 -22.92
CA ASP A 149 4.58 25.06 -24.24
C ASP A 149 3.27 25.78 -24.62
N GLU A 150 2.46 26.23 -23.66
CA GLU A 150 1.29 27.10 -23.89
C GLU A 150 1.67 28.58 -24.08
N LEU A 151 2.65 29.10 -23.33
CA LEU A 151 3.14 30.47 -23.49
C LEU A 151 3.84 30.71 -24.85
N GLY A 152 4.41 29.66 -25.45
CA GLY A 152 5.06 29.73 -26.77
C GLY A 152 4.10 29.72 -27.97
N LYS A 153 2.82 29.42 -27.78
CA LYS A 153 1.82 29.30 -28.87
C LYS A 153 0.92 30.52 -29.03
N GLY A 154 1.08 31.54 -28.18
CA GLY A 154 0.25 32.75 -28.16
C GLY A 154 0.69 33.90 -29.08
N ASN A 155 1.83 33.81 -29.76
CA ASN A 155 2.31 34.89 -30.66
C ASN A 155 2.67 34.34 -32.05
N LYS A 156 1.66 34.10 -32.89
CA LYS A 156 1.71 34.28 -34.34
C LYS A 156 0.34 34.70 -34.85
#